data_AF-A0A7V4JGC2-F1
#
_entry.id   AF-A0A7V4JGC2-F1
#
_cell.length_a   1.000
_cell.length_b   1.000
_cell.length_c   1.000
_cell.angle_alpha   90.00
_cell.angle_beta   90.00
_cell.angle_gamma   90.00
#
_symmetry.space_group_name_H-M   'P 1'
#
loop_
_entity.id
_entity.type
_entity.pdbx_description
1 polymer ?
#
loop_
_entity_poly.entity_id
_entity_poly.type
_entity_poly.pdbx_seq_one_letter_code
_entity_poly.pdbx_strand_id
1 'polypeptide(L)'
;MLSGEPDTVTTTTKEAANERGEPSVDGPWGLYSIGQSVWLDDLRRDLLDTGSLARYIQEWAVTGLTSNPSIFDAAISGTAMYDEAIAELVVTSTLSGRGLDPESLFLELAVSEVAR
;
A
#
# COMPACT_ATOMS: atom_id res chain seq x y z
N MET A 1 -24.45 8.34 43.67
CA MET A 1 -23.28 7.54 43.26
C MET A 1 -23.00 7.91 41.83
N LEU A 2 -21.83 8.48 41.56
CA LEU A 2 -21.53 9.29 40.38
C LEU A 2 -21.62 8.46 39.09
N SER A 3 -22.27 9.06 38.09
CA SER A 3 -22.31 8.65 36.70
C SER A 3 -20.88 8.54 36.15
N GLY A 4 -20.53 7.39 35.58
CA GLY A 4 -19.30 7.27 34.78
C GLY A 4 -19.52 7.95 33.43
N GLU A 5 -18.69 8.94 33.11
CA GLU A 5 -18.56 9.44 31.74
C GLU A 5 -17.90 8.37 30.85
N PRO A 6 -18.30 8.25 29.57
CA PRO A 6 -17.57 7.42 28.63
C PRO A 6 -16.24 8.09 28.29
N ASP A 7 -15.13 7.40 28.53
CA ASP A 7 -13.80 7.77 28.05
C ASP A 7 -13.85 7.95 26.53
N THR A 8 -13.86 9.20 26.07
CA THR A 8 -13.60 9.54 24.68
C THR A 8 -12.13 9.26 24.39
N VAL A 9 -11.85 8.05 23.89
CA VAL A 9 -10.60 7.75 23.20
C VAL A 9 -10.54 8.69 22.00
N THR A 10 -9.89 9.82 22.21
CA THR A 10 -9.55 10.76 21.14
C THR A 10 -8.47 10.06 20.32
N THR A 11 -8.84 9.60 19.14
CA THR A 11 -7.89 9.16 18.11
C THR A 11 -7.11 10.40 17.67
N THR A 12 -6.10 10.79 18.44
CA THR A 12 -5.19 11.87 18.06
C THR A 12 -4.40 11.40 16.86
N THR A 13 -4.75 11.93 15.69
CA THR A 13 -3.89 11.94 14.50
C THR A 13 -2.52 12.40 14.97
N LYS A 14 -1.52 11.50 14.97
CA LYS A 14 -0.13 11.88 15.24
C LYS A 14 0.27 12.86 14.14
N GLU A 15 0.31 14.14 14.46
CA GLU A 15 0.59 15.19 13.49
C GLU A 15 1.99 14.97 12.89
N ALA A 16 2.06 14.99 11.56
CA ALA A 16 3.32 14.87 10.81
C ALA A 16 4.29 16.03 11.13
N ALA A 17 3.77 17.12 11.70
CA ALA A 17 4.53 18.25 12.19
C ALA A 17 4.21 18.51 13.67
N ASN A 18 5.19 18.99 14.43
CA ASN A 18 4.98 19.46 15.80
C ASN A 18 4.19 20.78 15.84
N GLU A 19 3.89 21.28 17.04
CA GLU A 19 3.15 22.55 17.26
C GLU A 19 3.80 23.79 16.58
N ARG A 20 5.05 23.69 16.12
CA ARG A 20 5.80 24.73 15.40
C ARG A 20 5.83 24.54 13.89
N GLY A 21 5.17 23.51 13.36
CA GLY A 21 5.19 23.17 11.93
C GLY A 21 6.48 22.48 11.47
N GLU A 22 7.36 22.06 12.39
CA GLU A 22 8.57 21.29 12.06
C GLU A 22 8.21 19.80 11.97
N PRO A 23 8.85 19.00 11.10
CA PRO A 23 8.60 17.56 11.02
C PRO A 23 8.70 16.91 12.40
N SER A 24 7.76 16.03 12.73
CA SER A 24 7.76 15.30 14.00
C SER A 24 9.08 14.54 14.18
N VAL A 25 9.67 14.55 15.37
CA VAL A 25 10.88 13.77 15.67
C VAL A 25 10.56 12.41 16.30
N ASP A 26 9.28 12.12 16.51
CA ASP A 26 8.81 10.88 17.11
C ASP A 26 8.30 9.90 16.05
N GLY A 27 8.53 8.59 16.27
CA GLY A 27 8.06 7.55 15.35
C GLY A 27 8.82 7.53 14.01
N PRO A 28 8.15 7.21 12.88
CA PRO A 28 8.81 7.07 11.58
C PRO A 28 9.58 8.32 11.13
N TRP A 29 9.10 9.51 11.46
CA TRP A 29 9.76 10.76 11.10
C TRP A 29 11.08 10.99 11.86
N GLY A 30 11.18 10.49 13.09
CA GLY A 30 12.45 10.47 13.83
C GLY A 30 13.52 9.63 13.12
N LEU A 31 13.14 8.46 12.60
CA LEU A 31 14.03 7.60 11.81
C LEU A 31 14.45 8.30 10.50
N TYR A 32 13.50 8.93 9.82
CA TYR A 32 13.79 9.70 8.62
C TYR A 32 14.78 10.84 8.88
N SER A 33 14.64 11.55 10.01
CA SER A 33 15.51 12.67 10.39
C SER A 33 16.98 12.30 10.57
N ILE A 34 17.27 11.03 10.89
CA ILE A 34 18.63 10.50 11.03
C ILE A 34 19.12 9.76 9.77
N GLY A 35 18.35 9.83 8.68
CA GLY A 35 18.71 9.21 7.39
C GLY A 35 18.27 7.75 7.25
N GLN A 36 17.39 7.23 8.11
CA GLN A 36 16.84 5.88 7.98
C GLN A 36 15.51 5.90 7.23
N SER A 37 15.44 5.15 6.13
CA SER A 37 14.23 4.99 5.32
C SER A 37 13.27 3.97 5.94
N VAL A 38 11.98 4.32 5.99
CA VAL A 38 10.89 3.39 6.34
C VAL A 38 10.25 2.87 5.05
N TRP A 39 10.16 1.55 4.93
CA TRP A 39 9.52 0.87 3.79
C TRP A 39 8.29 0.11 4.29
N LEU A 40 7.23 0.12 3.48
CA LEU A 40 6.01 -0.63 3.76
C LEU A 40 6.06 -1.99 3.05
N ASP A 41 5.83 -3.06 3.82
CA ASP A 41 5.78 -4.43 3.30
C ASP A 41 4.39 -4.82 2.82
N ASP A 42 3.89 -4.06 1.85
CA ASP A 42 2.60 -4.28 1.20
C ASP A 42 2.57 -3.58 -0.16
N LEU A 43 2.12 -4.29 -1.20
CA LEU A 43 1.85 -3.72 -2.53
C LEU A 43 0.52 -4.28 -3.04
N ARG A 44 -0.54 -3.49 -2.90
CA ARG A 44 -1.90 -3.83 -3.33
C ARG A 44 -2.50 -2.68 -4.12
N ARG A 45 -3.33 -2.98 -5.10
CA ARG A 45 -3.92 -1.97 -5.99
C ARG A 45 -4.75 -0.91 -5.25
N ASP A 46 -5.43 -1.29 -4.16
CA ASP A 46 -6.15 -0.35 -3.28
C ASP A 46 -5.23 0.68 -2.64
N LEU A 47 -4.03 0.29 -2.23
CA LEU A 47 -3.03 1.19 -1.64
C LEU A 47 -2.64 2.31 -2.62
N LEU A 48 -2.52 1.98 -3.90
CA LEU A 48 -2.14 2.91 -4.97
C LEU A 48 -3.32 3.79 -5.39
N ASP A 49 -4.51 3.22 -5.54
CA ASP A 49 -5.66 3.92 -6.15
C ASP A 49 -6.45 4.79 -5.17
N THR A 50 -6.40 4.49 -3.87
CA THR A 50 -7.25 5.18 -2.85
C THR A 50 -6.60 6.39 -2.20
N GLY A 51 -5.38 6.77 -2.61
CA GLY A 51 -4.59 7.82 -1.95
C GLY A 51 -4.00 7.39 -0.60
N SER A 52 -4.19 6.13 -0.20
CA SER A 52 -3.62 5.58 1.04
C SER A 52 -2.10 5.66 1.07
N LEU A 53 -1.42 5.39 -0.05
CA LEU A 53 0.04 5.55 -0.14
C LEU A 53 0.47 7.00 0.09
N ALA A 54 -0.20 7.96 -0.55
CA ALA A 54 0.11 9.38 -0.37
C ALA A 54 -0.04 9.80 1.09
N ARG A 55 -1.08 9.31 1.77
CA ARG A 55 -1.25 9.51 3.21
C ARG A 55 -0.12 8.88 4.02
N TYR A 56 0.30 7.65 3.72
CA TYR A 56 1.41 6.99 4.43
C TYR A 56 2.76 7.69 4.24
N ILE A 57 3.00 8.26 3.07
CA ILE A 57 4.16 9.12 2.82
C ILE A 57 4.10 10.36 3.74
N GLN A 58 2.95 11.04 3.77
CA GLN A 58 2.78 12.29 4.51
C GLN A 58 2.70 12.12 6.03
N GLU A 59 2.09 11.05 6.52
CA GLU A 59 1.85 10.84 7.94
C GLU A 59 2.93 9.97 8.58
N TRP A 60 3.45 8.99 7.85
CA TRP A 60 4.29 7.91 8.42
C TRP A 60 5.67 7.80 7.76
N ALA A 61 6.13 8.82 7.03
CA ALA A 61 7.47 8.86 6.42
C ALA A 61 7.81 7.62 5.58
N VAL A 62 6.81 6.99 4.95
CA VAL A 62 7.04 5.87 4.04
C VAL A 62 7.80 6.38 2.82
N THR A 63 8.86 5.68 2.45
CA THR A 63 9.79 6.07 1.37
C THR A 63 9.98 4.97 0.32
N GLY A 64 9.43 3.79 0.56
CA GLY A 64 9.52 2.66 -0.35
C GLY A 64 8.48 1.60 -0.03
N LEU A 65 8.29 0.70 -0.98
CA LEU A 65 7.38 -0.44 -0.89
C LEU A 65 8.17 -1.72 -1.18
N THR A 66 7.76 -2.83 -0.58
CA THR A 66 8.20 -4.17 -1.01
C THR A 66 7.02 -4.96 -1.56
N SER A 67 7.30 -5.69 -2.63
CA SER A 67 6.45 -6.78 -3.09
C SER A 67 7.23 -8.08 -2.94
N ASN A 68 6.57 -9.09 -2.40
CA ASN A 68 7.06 -10.45 -2.38
C ASN A 68 5.95 -11.38 -2.91
N PRO A 69 6.28 -12.59 -3.39
CA PRO A 69 5.31 -13.48 -4.00
C PRO A 69 4.07 -13.76 -3.12
N SER A 70 4.26 -13.87 -1.80
CA SER A 70 3.17 -14.16 -0.86
C SER A 70 2.20 -12.98 -0.68
N ILE A 71 2.70 -11.74 -0.69
CA ILE A 71 1.86 -10.54 -0.67
C ILE A 71 1.00 -10.46 -1.93
N PHE A 72 1.60 -10.73 -3.09
CA PHE A 72 0.87 -10.66 -4.36
C PHE A 72 -0.19 -11.77 -4.47
N ASP A 73 0.15 -12.99 -4.04
CA ASP A 73 -0.80 -14.12 -3.94
C ASP A 73 -1.99 -13.79 -3.03
N ALA A 74 -1.74 -13.21 -1.85
CA ALA A 74 -2.80 -12.78 -0.95
C ALA A 74 -3.67 -11.65 -1.54
N ALA A 75 -3.07 -10.72 -2.28
CA ALA A 75 -3.79 -9.61 -2.91
C ALA A 75 -4.73 -10.09 -4.02
N ILE A 76 -4.26 -11.04 -4.85
CA ILE A 76 -5.04 -11.65 -5.93
C ILE A 76 -6.15 -12.54 -5.37
N SER A 77 -5.83 -13.43 -4.42
CA SER A 77 -6.80 -14.40 -3.90
C SER A 77 -7.80 -13.80 -2.92
N GLY A 78 -7.43 -12.73 -2.22
CA GLY A 78 -8.22 -12.12 -1.16
C GLY A 78 -9.17 -11.01 -1.63
N THR A 79 -9.09 -10.56 -2.89
CA THR A 79 -9.87 -9.42 -3.39
C THR A 79 -10.25 -9.60 -4.86
N ALA A 80 -11.33 -8.94 -5.30
CA ALA A 80 -11.73 -8.90 -6.72
C ALA A 80 -10.97 -7.83 -7.55
N MET A 81 -9.98 -7.15 -6.96
CA MET A 81 -9.33 -5.97 -7.56
C MET A 81 -8.50 -6.31 -8.82
N TYR A 82 -8.18 -7.58 -9.01
CA TYR A 82 -7.38 -8.07 -10.12
C TYR A 82 -8.20 -8.78 -11.20
N ASP A 83 -9.49 -9.06 -10.96
CA ASP A 83 -10.32 -9.86 -11.87
C ASP A 83 -10.39 -9.26 -13.29
N GLU A 84 -10.59 -7.94 -13.37
CA GLU A 84 -10.66 -7.22 -14.65
C GLU A 84 -9.32 -7.26 -15.40
N ALA A 85 -8.22 -6.97 -14.70
CA ALA A 85 -6.88 -7.00 -15.31
C ALA A 85 -6.48 -8.41 -15.76
N ILE A 86 -6.83 -9.44 -14.98
CA ILE A 86 -6.64 -10.84 -15.34
C ILE A 86 -7.44 -11.18 -16.60
N ALA A 87 -8.72 -10.80 -16.65
CA ALA A 87 -9.57 -11.05 -17.81
C ALA A 87 -9.05 -10.35 -19.08
N GLU A 88 -8.61 -9.10 -18.97
CA GLU A 88 -8.02 -8.34 -20.08
C GLU A 88 -6.74 -8.99 -20.62
N LEU A 89 -5.83 -9.45 -19.75
CA LEU A 89 -4.61 -10.14 -20.16
C LEU A 89 -4.90 -11.46 -20.87
N VAL A 90 -5.88 -12.23 -20.39
CA VAL A 90 -6.31 -13.48 -21.03
C VAL A 90 -6.92 -13.21 -22.41
N VAL A 91 -7.78 -12.19 -22.53
CA VAL A 91 -8.36 -11.81 -23.82
C VAL A 91 -7.29 -11.33 -24.80
N THR A 92 -6.41 -10.42 -24.36
CA THR A 92 -5.36 -9.81 -25.19
C THR A 92 -4.38 -10.85 -25.72
N SER A 93 -3.97 -11.79 -24.87
CA SER A 93 -3.04 -12.86 -25.25
C SER A 93 -3.66 -13.85 -26.24
N THR A 94 -4.92 -14.26 -25.99
CA THR A 94 -5.71 -15.09 -26.90
C THR A 94 -5.82 -14.45 -28.28
N LEU A 95 -6.17 -13.16 -28.35
CA LEU A 95 -6.29 -12.42 -29.61
C LEU A 95 -4.95 -12.29 -30.34
N SER A 96 -3.84 -12.24 -29.60
CA SER A 96 -2.48 -12.14 -30.14
C SER A 96 -1.88 -13.50 -30.56
N GLY A 97 -2.62 -14.61 -30.37
CA GLY A 97 -2.12 -15.97 -30.61
C GLY A 97 -0.99 -16.40 -29.68
N ARG A 98 -0.73 -15.64 -28.60
CA ARG A 98 0.17 -16.06 -27.53
C ARG A 98 -0.66 -16.88 -26.54
N GLY A 99 -0.36 -18.17 -26.42
CA GLY A 99 -0.80 -18.91 -25.25
C GLY A 99 -0.21 -18.24 -24.00
N LEU A 100 -1.03 -18.06 -22.97
CA LEU A 100 -0.62 -17.42 -21.74
C LEU A 100 -0.81 -18.41 -20.60
N ASP A 101 0.32 -18.93 -20.12
CA ASP A 101 0.34 -19.82 -18.97
C ASP A 101 0.18 -19.04 -17.65
N PRO A 102 -0.18 -19.70 -16.54
CA PRO A 102 -0.41 -19.02 -15.26
C PRO A 102 0.79 -18.25 -14.71
N GLU A 103 2.03 -18.70 -14.96
CA GLU A 103 3.24 -18.03 -14.49
C GLU A 103 3.46 -16.73 -15.27
N SER A 104 3.31 -16.77 -16.59
CA SER A 104 3.36 -15.60 -17.45
C SER A 104 2.28 -14.58 -17.08
N LEU A 105 1.04 -15.02 -16.79
CA LEU A 105 -0.04 -14.16 -16.30
C LEU A 105 0.34 -13.45 -15.01
N PHE A 106 0.85 -14.21 -14.05
CA PHE A 106 1.27 -13.68 -12.76
C PHE A 106 2.38 -12.65 -12.91
N LEU A 107 3.41 -12.95 -13.71
CA LEU A 107 4.55 -12.05 -13.90
C LEU A 107 4.17 -10.77 -14.63
N GLU A 108 3.35 -10.85 -15.69
CA GLU A 108 2.87 -9.67 -16.39
C GLU A 108 2.04 -8.78 -15.47
N LEU A 109 1.15 -9.38 -14.68
CA LEU A 109 0.35 -8.65 -13.70
C LEU A 109 1.24 -8.00 -12.62
N ALA A 110 2.18 -8.74 -12.03
CA ALA A 110 3.08 -8.25 -11.00
C ALA A 110 3.98 -7.11 -11.48
N VAL A 111 4.55 -7.23 -12.69
CA VAL A 111 5.37 -6.16 -13.29
C VAL A 111 4.52 -4.92 -13.56
N SER A 112 3.28 -5.08 -14.02
CA SER A 112 2.38 -3.95 -14.26
C SER A 112 2.09 -3.15 -12.99
N GLU A 113 1.98 -3.80 -11.83
CA GLU A 113 1.71 -3.13 -10.55
C GLU A 113 2.95 -2.42 -9.99
N VAL A 114 4.14 -3.00 -10.16
CA VAL A 114 5.40 -2.36 -9.74
C VAL A 114 5.73 -1.13 -10.59
N ALA A 115 5.28 -1.08 -11.84
CA ALA A 115 5.59 -0.01 -12.80
C ALA A 115 4.65 1.22 -12.72
N ARG A 116 3.59 1.17 -11.90
CA ARG A 116 2.65 2.28 -11.70
C ARG A 116 3.28 3.47 -10.99
#